data_AF-A0A925D6T9-F1
#
_entry.id   AF-A0A925D6T9-F1
#
_cell.length_a   1.000
_cell.length_b   1.000
_cell.length_c   1.000
_cell.angle_alpha   90.00
_cell.angle_beta   90.00
_cell.angle_gamma   90.00
#
_symmetry.space_group_name_H-M   'P 1'
#
loop_
_entity.id
_entity.type
_entity.pdbx_description
1 polymer ?
#
loop_
_entity_poly.entity_id
_entity_poly.type
_entity_poly.pdbx_seq_one_letter_code
_entity_poly.pdbx_strand_id
1 'polypeptide(L)'
;MIKDLEKLLTGAKMTGQFTVTGKADKPPAKEEYTITLAQKIPEGDLWLIKANIKYGNTDKTFPIPLEIKWAGDTPVITLTNLSIPGLGTFSSRVVIYEGRYAGTWQHDKVGGHLFGTIERAEDSKKEEKK
;
A
#
# COMPACT_ATOMS: atom_id res chain seq x y z
N MET A 1 -16.70 -8.51 -0.30
CA MET A 1 -16.16 -9.29 0.83
C MET A 1 -14.81 -9.92 0.49
N ILE A 2 -13.72 -9.35 1.02
CA ILE A 2 -12.37 -9.91 0.91
C ILE A 2 -12.27 -11.05 1.92
N LYS A 3 -12.37 -12.29 1.43
CA LYS A 3 -12.33 -13.50 2.29
C LYS A 3 -10.93 -13.86 2.77
N ASP A 4 -9.90 -13.41 2.05
CA ASP A 4 -8.49 -13.71 2.34
C ASP A 4 -7.60 -12.54 1.88
N LEU A 5 -7.29 -11.66 2.84
CA LEU A 5 -6.47 -10.47 2.60
C LEU A 5 -4.98 -10.81 2.47
N GLU A 6 -4.49 -11.81 3.20
CA GLU A 6 -3.10 -12.30 3.07
C GLU A 6 -2.83 -12.74 1.64
N LYS A 7 -3.74 -13.55 1.09
CA LYS A 7 -3.68 -13.94 -0.30
C LYS A 7 -3.82 -12.74 -1.22
N LEU A 8 -4.63 -11.73 -0.89
CA LEU A 8 -4.86 -10.54 -1.75
C LEU A 8 -3.61 -9.73 -1.96
N LEU A 9 -2.86 -9.55 -0.89
CA LEU A 9 -1.69 -8.69 -0.90
C LEU A 9 -0.41 -9.45 -1.23
N THR A 10 -0.27 -10.72 -0.81
CA THR A 10 0.96 -11.48 -1.08
C THR A 10 1.13 -11.73 -2.58
N GLY A 11 2.27 -11.29 -3.12
CA GLY A 11 2.59 -11.36 -4.55
C GLY A 11 1.86 -10.31 -5.40
N ALA A 12 1.19 -9.33 -4.79
CA ALA A 12 0.48 -8.29 -5.52
C ALA A 12 1.41 -7.16 -5.95
N LYS A 13 1.22 -6.73 -7.19
CA LYS A 13 1.75 -5.50 -7.75
C LYS A 13 0.70 -4.40 -7.55
N MET A 14 1.09 -3.31 -6.93
CA MET A 14 0.28 -2.11 -6.77
C MET A 14 0.82 -1.05 -7.72
N THR A 15 -0.04 -0.52 -8.58
CA THR A 15 0.33 0.52 -9.55
C THR A 15 -0.63 1.67 -9.41
N GLY A 16 -0.08 2.87 -9.20
CA GLY A 16 -0.91 4.03 -8.93
C GLY A 16 -0.18 5.34 -9.05
N GLN A 17 -0.74 6.33 -8.38
CA GLN A 17 -0.22 7.68 -8.38
C GLN A 17 -0.60 8.41 -7.09
N PHE A 18 0.22 9.40 -6.73
CA PHE A 18 0.01 10.22 -5.55
C PHE A 18 0.07 11.71 -5.86
N THR A 19 -0.61 12.50 -5.04
CA THR A 19 -0.62 13.96 -5.03
C THR A 19 0.09 14.50 -3.80
N VAL A 20 0.44 15.79 -3.83
CA VAL A 20 0.94 16.52 -2.66
C VAL A 20 -0.01 17.67 -2.39
N THR A 21 -0.54 17.74 -1.17
CA THR A 21 -1.43 18.83 -0.74
C THR A 21 -0.76 20.19 -0.95
N GLY A 22 -1.51 21.14 -1.50
CA GLY A 22 -1.00 22.47 -1.85
C GLY A 22 -0.21 22.53 -3.17
N LYS A 23 -0.11 21.42 -3.93
CA LYS A 23 0.49 21.38 -5.27
C LYS A 23 -0.51 20.93 -6.33
N ALA A 24 -1.68 21.57 -6.37
CA ALA A 24 -2.77 21.20 -7.29
C ALA A 24 -2.39 21.34 -8.78
N ASP A 25 -1.48 22.26 -9.11
CA ASP A 25 -1.05 22.51 -10.49
C ASP A 25 -0.08 21.44 -11.03
N LYS A 26 0.35 20.48 -10.20
CA LYS A 26 1.24 19.40 -10.63
C LYS A 26 0.44 18.13 -10.91
N PRO A 27 0.71 17.43 -12.02
CA PRO A 27 0.09 16.12 -12.26
C PRO A 27 0.51 15.14 -11.15
N PRO A 28 -0.35 14.16 -10.81
CA PRO A 28 0.00 13.11 -9.87
C PRO A 28 1.28 12.37 -10.28
N ALA A 29 2.14 12.07 -9.31
CA ALA A 29 3.37 11.33 -9.55
C ALA A 29 3.07 9.82 -9.51
N LYS A 30 3.64 9.07 -10.45
CA LYS A 30 3.46 7.60 -10.51
C LYS A 30 4.22 6.90 -9.38
N GLU A 31 3.63 5.81 -8.88
CA GLU A 31 4.21 4.93 -7.88
C GLU A 31 3.98 3.46 -8.24
N GLU A 32 4.92 2.61 -7.86
CA GLU A 32 4.81 1.16 -8.00
C GLU A 32 5.34 0.46 -6.75
N TYR A 33 4.57 -0.51 -6.26
CA TYR A 33 4.95 -1.36 -5.13
C TYR A 33 4.73 -2.82 -5.48
N THR A 34 5.62 -3.70 -5.03
CA THR A 34 5.37 -5.14 -5.05
C THR A 34 5.34 -5.65 -3.61
N ILE A 35 4.18 -6.12 -3.16
CA ILE A 35 4.05 -6.76 -1.85
C ILE A 35 4.51 -8.21 -2.01
N THR A 36 5.69 -8.50 -1.50
CA THR A 36 6.29 -9.83 -1.53
C THR A 36 5.73 -10.77 -0.46
N LEU A 37 5.24 -10.20 0.66
CA LEU A 37 4.61 -10.94 1.75
C LEU A 37 3.64 -10.03 2.49
N ALA A 38 2.45 -10.54 2.77
CA ALA A 38 1.52 -9.99 3.74
C ALA A 38 1.14 -11.08 4.74
N GLN A 39 1.47 -10.86 6.01
CA GLN A 39 1.22 -11.83 7.07
C GLN A 39 0.61 -11.14 8.28
N LYS A 40 -0.53 -11.64 8.75
CA LYS A 40 -1.13 -11.20 10.01
C LYS A 40 -0.30 -11.74 11.17
N ILE A 41 -0.05 -10.89 12.17
CA ILE A 41 0.60 -11.30 13.42
C ILE A 41 -0.50 -11.82 14.36
N PRO A 42 -0.28 -12.93 15.10
CA PRO A 42 -1.34 -13.64 15.84
C PRO A 42 -2.15 -12.81 16.85
N GLU A 43 -1.65 -11.65 17.27
CA GLU A 43 -2.28 -10.79 18.26
C GLU A 43 -2.65 -9.42 17.67
N GLY A 44 -3.95 -9.13 17.65
CA GLY A 44 -4.50 -7.83 17.23
C GLY A 44 -4.64 -7.65 15.73
N ASP A 45 -4.49 -6.39 15.31
CA ASP A 45 -4.65 -5.93 13.93
C ASP A 45 -3.31 -5.66 13.25
N LEU A 46 -2.20 -6.18 13.80
CA LEU A 46 -0.87 -5.93 13.29
C LEU A 46 -0.52 -6.92 12.16
N TRP A 47 0.08 -6.37 11.11
CA TRP A 47 0.53 -7.11 9.93
C TRP A 47 1.98 -6.79 9.64
N LEU A 48 2.71 -7.80 9.19
CA LEU A 48 4.01 -7.62 8.58
C LEU A 48 3.84 -7.59 7.07
N ILE A 49 4.10 -6.43 6.46
CA ILE A 49 4.11 -6.26 5.01
C ILE A 49 5.55 -6.13 4.54
N LYS A 50 6.01 -7.01 3.66
CA LYS A 50 7.29 -6.84 2.96
C LYS A 50 7.03 -6.30 1.57
N ALA A 51 7.33 -5.01 1.36
CA ALA A 51 7.13 -4.36 0.08
C ALA A 51 8.46 -4.00 -0.58
N ASN A 52 8.65 -4.38 -1.84
CA ASN A 52 9.62 -3.77 -2.72
C ASN A 52 9.01 -2.47 -3.26
N ILE A 53 9.68 -1.37 -2.98
CA ILE A 53 9.20 -0.03 -3.27
C ILE A 53 10.05 0.58 -4.38
N LYS A 54 9.39 1.02 -5.46
CA LYS A 54 10.03 1.74 -6.57
C LYS A 54 9.48 3.16 -6.68
N TYR A 55 10.29 4.15 -6.31
CA TYR A 55 10.01 5.56 -6.57
C TYR A 55 11.31 6.33 -6.82
N GLY A 56 11.32 7.20 -7.83
CA GLY A 56 12.52 7.92 -8.24
C GLY A 56 13.69 6.97 -8.52
N ASN A 57 14.79 7.12 -7.77
CA ASN A 57 15.99 6.27 -7.85
C ASN A 57 16.04 5.17 -6.75
N THR A 58 14.97 5.00 -5.98
CA THR A 58 14.92 4.01 -4.89
C THR A 58 14.27 2.73 -5.41
N ASP A 59 14.99 1.61 -5.32
CA ASP A 59 14.49 0.24 -5.49
C ASP A 59 14.97 -0.59 -4.29
N LYS A 60 14.14 -0.67 -3.24
CA LYS A 60 14.49 -1.34 -1.98
C LYS A 60 13.29 -2.06 -1.37
N THR A 61 13.58 -3.16 -0.70
CA THR A 61 12.57 -3.94 0.04
C THR A 61 12.57 -3.56 1.51
N PHE A 62 11.40 -3.21 2.03
CA PHE A 62 11.21 -2.81 3.43
C PHE A 62 10.23 -3.74 4.14
N PRO A 63 10.57 -4.25 5.34
CA PRO A 63 9.61 -4.86 6.25
C PRO A 63 8.89 -3.74 7.03
N ILE A 64 7.59 -3.59 6.79
CA ILE A 64 6.77 -2.54 7.38
C ILE A 64 5.75 -3.22 8.30
N PRO A 65 5.92 -3.12 9.64
CA PRO A 65 4.85 -3.45 10.57
C PRO A 65 3.77 -2.36 10.48
N LEU A 66 2.54 -2.75 10.16
CA LEU A 66 1.42 -1.82 10.04
C LEU A 66 0.11 -2.42 10.54
N GLU A 67 -0.85 -1.58 10.90
CA GLU A 67 -2.17 -2.06 11.29
C GLU A 67 -3.06 -2.18 10.04
N ILE A 68 -3.88 -3.23 9.98
CA ILE A 68 -5.00 -3.29 9.04
C ILE A 68 -6.29 -3.39 9.83
N LYS A 69 -7.05 -2.29 9.83
CA LYS A 69 -8.34 -2.18 10.49
C LYS A 69 -9.47 -2.46 9.50
N TRP A 70 -10.63 -2.84 10.00
CA TRP A 70 -11.79 -3.17 9.16
C TRP A 70 -12.89 -2.12 9.32
N ALA A 71 -13.33 -1.56 8.21
CA ALA A 71 -14.56 -0.77 8.11
C ALA A 71 -15.65 -1.67 7.50
N GLY A 72 -16.41 -2.36 8.35
CA GLY A 72 -17.28 -3.46 7.90
C GLY A 72 -16.45 -4.62 7.34
N ASP A 73 -16.65 -4.95 6.06
CA ASP A 73 -15.89 -5.99 5.35
C ASP A 73 -14.76 -5.43 4.47
N THR A 74 -14.42 -4.15 4.66
CA THR A 74 -13.42 -3.44 3.85
C THR A 74 -12.17 -3.14 4.69
N PRO A 75 -10.99 -3.66 4.29
CA PRO A 75 -9.74 -3.43 4.99
C PRO A 75 -9.16 -2.04 4.73
N VAL A 76 -8.60 -1.46 5.78
CA VAL A 76 -7.96 -0.14 5.81
C VAL A 76 -6.57 -0.27 6.42
N ILE A 77 -5.54 -0.15 5.57
CA ILE A 77 -4.15 -0.03 6.01
C ILE A 77 -4.01 1.27 6.80
N THR A 78 -3.51 1.16 8.02
CA THR A 78 -3.42 2.24 8.99
C THR A 78 -2.00 2.36 9.53
N LEU A 79 -1.41 3.53 9.33
CA LEU A 79 -0.13 3.92 9.94
C LEU A 79 -0.33 5.19 10.74
N THR A 80 0.15 5.20 11.98
CA THR A 80 0.14 6.39 12.83
C THR A 80 1.53 6.65 13.37
N ASN A 81 2.18 7.69 12.85
CA ASN A 81 3.48 8.17 13.30
C ASN A 81 4.55 7.06 13.36
N LEU A 82 4.58 6.18 12.35
CA LEU A 82 5.58 5.13 12.25
C LEU A 82 6.91 5.75 11.80
N SER A 83 7.87 5.83 12.71
CA SER A 83 9.23 6.27 12.38
C SER A 83 10.06 5.12 11.83
N ILE A 84 10.54 5.28 10.60
CA ILE A 84 11.44 4.33 9.94
C ILE A 84 12.86 4.93 9.95
N PRO A 85 13.83 4.28 10.61
CA PRO A 85 15.21 4.78 10.66
C PRO A 85 15.79 5.07 9.28
N GLY A 86 16.28 6.29 9.10
CA GLY A 86 16.86 6.77 7.84
C GLY A 86 15.86 7.14 6.74
N LEU A 87 14.55 6.95 6.97
CA LEU A 87 13.50 7.29 6.00
C LEU A 87 12.50 8.35 6.47
N GLY A 88 12.35 8.56 7.78
CA GLY A 88 11.46 9.59 8.36
C GLY A 88 10.21 9.00 9.01
N THR A 89 9.20 9.82 9.28
CA THR A 89 7.97 9.41 9.99
C THR A 89 6.76 9.41 9.07
N PHE A 90 6.03 8.29 9.07
CA PHE A 90 4.93 8.04 8.14
C PHE A 90 3.59 7.86 8.85
N SER A 91 2.55 8.40 8.24
CA SER A 91 1.15 8.20 8.61
C SER A 91 0.33 7.95 7.35
N SER A 92 -0.62 7.01 7.39
CA SER A 92 -1.49 6.73 6.24
C SER A 92 -2.82 6.10 6.66
N ARG A 93 -3.83 6.27 5.80
CA ARG A 93 -5.11 5.56 5.86
C ARG A 93 -5.47 5.19 4.43
N VAL A 94 -5.35 3.91 4.08
CA VAL A 94 -5.55 3.42 2.71
C VAL A 94 -6.59 2.33 2.70
N VAL A 95 -7.71 2.59 2.04
CA VAL A 95 -8.77 1.62 1.83
C VAL A 95 -8.40 0.72 0.65
N ILE A 96 -8.66 -0.59 0.78
CA ILE A 96 -8.54 -1.56 -0.31
C ILE A 96 -9.93 -2.08 -0.63
N TYR A 97 -10.37 -1.89 -1.87
CA TYR A 97 -11.71 -2.30 -2.31
C TYR A 97 -11.70 -2.67 -3.79
N GLU A 98 -12.23 -3.85 -4.12
CA GLU A 98 -12.40 -4.34 -5.50
C GLU A 98 -11.18 -4.15 -6.42
N GLY A 99 -10.01 -4.62 -5.98
CA GLY A 99 -8.78 -4.55 -6.78
C GLY A 99 -8.21 -3.13 -6.93
N ARG A 100 -8.70 -2.18 -6.12
CA ARG A 100 -8.21 -0.80 -6.07
C ARG A 100 -7.78 -0.45 -4.67
N TYR A 101 -6.93 0.56 -4.57
CA TYR A 101 -6.60 1.20 -3.32
C TYR A 101 -6.72 2.72 -3.46
N ALA A 102 -7.07 3.39 -2.37
CA ALA A 102 -7.08 4.84 -2.29
C ALA A 102 -6.91 5.29 -0.84
N GLY A 103 -6.31 6.46 -0.62
CA GLY A 103 -6.11 6.91 0.75
C GLY A 103 -5.30 8.18 0.90
N THR A 104 -4.99 8.50 2.16
CA THR A 104 -4.08 9.57 2.53
C THR A 104 -2.71 9.03 2.89
N TRP A 105 -1.69 9.83 2.61
CA TRP A 105 -0.33 9.60 3.09
C TRP A 105 0.24 10.89 3.67
N GLN A 106 1.16 10.72 4.60
CA GLN A 106 1.91 11.78 5.22
C GLN A 106 3.32 11.28 5.53
N HIS A 107 4.30 12.10 5.18
CA HIS A 107 5.70 11.98 5.53
C HIS A 107 6.13 13.29 6.21
N ASP A 108 6.38 13.21 7.52
CA ASP A 108 6.60 14.36 8.40
C ASP A 108 5.52 15.46 8.23
N LYS A 109 5.87 16.60 7.62
CA LYS A 109 4.95 17.74 7.40
C LYS A 109 4.30 17.76 6.02
N VAL A 110 4.69 16.83 5.13
CA VAL A 110 4.21 16.76 3.75
C VAL A 110 3.23 15.61 3.64
N GLY A 111 2.13 15.79 2.91
CA GLY A 111 1.17 14.71 2.68
C GLY A 111 0.31 14.97 1.46
N GLY A 112 -0.62 14.05 1.22
CA GLY A 112 -1.54 14.11 0.10
C GLY A 112 -2.38 12.85 0.00
N HIS A 113 -2.83 12.57 -1.22
CA HIS A 113 -3.64 11.39 -1.52
C HIS A 113 -2.87 10.46 -2.44
N LEU A 114 -3.13 9.16 -2.32
CA LEU A 114 -2.64 8.13 -3.24
C LEU A 114 -3.80 7.24 -3.67
N PHE A 115 -3.73 6.71 -4.88
CA PHE A 115 -4.72 5.79 -5.41
C PHE A 115 -4.18 5.00 -6.60
N GLY A 116 -4.73 3.81 -6.81
CA GLY A 116 -4.30 2.93 -7.89
C GLY A 116 -5.04 1.59 -7.92
N THR A 117 -4.45 0.64 -8.63
CA THR A 117 -4.95 -0.72 -8.82
C THR A 117 -4.02 -1.74 -8.17
N ILE A 118 -4.56 -2.93 -7.88
CA ILE A 118 -3.88 -4.08 -7.31
C ILE A 118 -4.02 -5.23 -8.30
N GLU A 119 -2.89 -5.70 -8.82
CA GLU A 119 -2.79 -6.83 -9.74
C GLU A 119 -2.00 -7.95 -9.08
N ARG A 120 -2.57 -9.15 -8.95
CA ARG A 120 -1.80 -10.30 -8.48
C ARG A 120 -0.98 -10.91 -9.60
N ALA A 121 0.22 -11.36 -9.27
CA ALA A 121 1.04 -12.16 -10.19
C ALA A 121 0.33 -13.44 -10.71
N GLU A 122 -0.60 -14.02 -9.94
CA GLU A 122 -1.39 -15.18 -10.37
C GLU A 122 -2.52 -14.82 -11.36
N ASP A 123 -3.08 -13.61 -11.26
CA ASP A 123 -4.17 -13.15 -12.12
C ASP A 123 -3.61 -12.72 -13.49
N SER A 124 -2.43 -12.11 -13.53
CA SER A 124 -1.72 -11.76 -14.78
C SER A 124 -1.41 -12.98 -15.65
N LYS A 125 -1.13 -14.15 -15.05
CA LYS A 125 -0.88 -15.42 -15.79
C LYS A 125 -2.12 -16.02 -16.44
N LYS A 126 -3.32 -15.62 -16.02
CA LYS A 126 -4.58 -16.11 -16.61
C LYS A 126 -5.02 -15.29 -17.82
N GLU A 127 -4.68 -14.00 -17.85
CA GLU A 127 -5.00 -13.12 -18.99
C GLU A 127 -4.10 -13.37 -20.20
N GLU A 128 -2.82 -13.71 -20.02
CA GLU A 128 -1.91 -14.08 -21.13
C GLU A 128 -2.27 -15.41 -21.82
N LYS A 129 -3.15 -16.23 -21.22
CA LYS A 129 -3.57 -17.52 -21.77
C LYS A 129 -4.94 -17.49 -22.45
N LYS A 130 -5.54 -16.30 -22.62
CA LYS A 130 -6.86 -16.12 -23.22
C LYS A 130 -6.77 -15.35 -24.53
#